data_AF-A0A7I9VIV8-F1
#
_entry.id   AF-A0A7I9VIV8-F1
#
_cell.length_a   1.000
_cell.length_b   1.000
_cell.length_c   1.000
_cell.angle_alpha   90.00
_cell.angle_beta   90.00
_cell.angle_gamma   90.00
#
_symmetry.space_group_name_H-M   'P 1'
#
loop_
_entity.id
_entity.type
_entity.pdbx_description
1 polymer ?
#
loop_
_entity_poly.entity_id
_entity_poly.type
_entity_poly.pdbx_seq_one_letter_code
_entity_poly.pdbx_strand_id
1 'polypeptide(L)'
;MTGERADNSATWVVRRAAKAAVAGALCAAGARWLVRSVARRAAGGPRVLILSYHLPTLELAEPSRRVLPSLLVSRQTLRRQLQQLAREREIVTLDQARAVLAEPAAGAAARGPDVAVVTFDDGYAGVHEVALPVLRELRLPAAVYVPTGYVGTARRLLHDRLFASLTELQRRRLLPEAAGLAPELQALLDACAGGVPGATLDRLIARLPHDRLRAIAEALERRLGMREQDLPPETRIMGWDELRALEAGGVEVGGHSVEHVALVNVPLAQARAEIRGCREHLAERLGERARHFAYPNGYHSPKIRAAVAEAGFATAATTEDVENRRGGDLFALKRKTIWENSTLGATRYSAAVAACNLDGVFEALGWQRPVTGERPDRPEEGPVARAAERAAG
;
A
#
# COMPACT_ATOMS: atom_id res chain seq x y z
N MET A 1 6.24 -3.28 5.85
CA MET A 1 5.18 -3.01 6.84
C MET A 1 5.55 -3.70 8.13
N THR A 2 5.51 -3.02 9.27
CA THR A 2 5.75 -3.66 10.57
C THR A 2 4.67 -4.70 10.80
N GLY A 3 5.05 -5.98 10.88
CA GLY A 3 4.16 -7.13 11.01
C GLY A 3 3.41 -7.19 12.34
N GLU A 4 2.48 -6.27 12.57
CA GLU A 4 1.47 -6.41 13.62
C GLU A 4 0.50 -7.52 13.21
N ARG A 5 0.86 -8.71 13.66
CA ARG A 5 0.15 -10.00 13.59
C ARG A 5 -1.37 -9.84 13.69
N ALA A 6 -2.10 -10.57 12.85
CA ALA A 6 -3.47 -10.98 13.14
C ALA A 6 -3.39 -12.34 13.87
N ASP A 7 -3.28 -12.32 15.20
CA ASP A 7 -3.51 -13.50 16.02
C ASP A 7 -4.40 -13.07 17.17
N ASN A 8 -5.58 -13.71 17.30
CA ASN A 8 -6.57 -13.40 18.34
C ASN A 8 -6.17 -13.97 19.72
N SER A 9 -4.89 -14.22 19.96
CA SER A 9 -4.40 -14.69 21.25
C SER A 9 -4.73 -13.70 22.36
N ALA A 10 -5.04 -14.22 23.55
CA ALA A 10 -5.41 -13.41 24.71
C ALA A 10 -4.36 -12.32 25.01
N THR A 11 -3.07 -12.63 24.85
CA THR A 11 -1.97 -11.68 25.01
C THR A 11 -2.05 -10.50 24.03
N TRP A 12 -2.49 -10.74 22.80
CA TRP A 12 -2.64 -9.71 21.79
C TRP A 12 -3.84 -8.80 22.07
N VAL A 13 -4.97 -9.38 22.50
CA VAL A 13 -6.15 -8.60 22.93
C VAL A 13 -5.80 -7.71 24.12
N VAL A 14 -5.07 -8.23 25.10
CA VAL A 14 -4.61 -7.45 26.28
C VAL A 14 -3.70 -6.30 25.86
N ARG A 15 -2.72 -6.53 24.97
CA ARG A 15 -1.85 -5.46 24.46
C ARG A 15 -2.64 -4.35 23.77
N ARG A 16 -3.66 -4.71 22.99
CA ARG A 16 -4.54 -3.74 22.33
C ARG A 16 -5.44 -3.00 23.29
N ALA A 17 -5.97 -3.67 24.30
CA ALA A 17 -6.74 -3.04 25.36
C ALA A 17 -5.88 -1.99 26.10
N ALA A 18 -4.63 -2.33 26.42
CA ALA A 18 -3.68 -1.40 27.02
C ALA A 18 -3.38 -0.20 26.08
N LYS A 19 -3.09 -0.45 24.80
CA LYS A 19 -2.89 0.61 23.79
C LYS A 19 -4.11 1.53 23.70
N ALA A 20 -5.32 0.98 23.73
CA ALA A 20 -6.56 1.75 23.70
C ALA A 20 -6.78 2.59 24.96
N ALA A 21 -6.47 2.05 26.15
CA ALA A 21 -6.55 2.79 27.41
C ALA A 21 -5.57 3.97 27.42
N VAL A 22 -4.31 3.74 26.99
CA VAL A 22 -3.31 4.82 26.88
C VAL A 22 -3.74 5.86 25.85
N ALA A 23 -4.22 5.44 24.67
CA ALA A 23 -4.74 6.36 23.67
C ALA A 23 -5.91 7.21 24.21
N GLY A 24 -6.81 6.60 24.99
CA GLY A 24 -7.90 7.31 25.66
C GLY A 24 -7.40 8.37 26.64
N ALA A 25 -6.42 8.03 27.48
CA ALA A 25 -5.80 8.96 28.42
C ALA A 25 -5.08 10.12 27.69
N LEU A 26 -4.33 9.83 26.62
CA LEU A 26 -3.64 10.84 25.81
C LEU A 26 -4.61 11.79 25.10
N CYS A 27 -5.75 11.27 24.63
CA CYS A 27 -6.82 12.10 24.07
C CYS A 27 -7.44 13.01 25.13
N ALA A 28 -7.77 12.47 26.31
CA ALA A 28 -8.36 13.22 27.41
C ALA A 28 -7.42 14.31 27.95
N ALA A 29 -6.12 14.04 28.02
CA ALA A 29 -5.09 14.99 28.43
C ALA A 29 -4.74 16.04 27.35
N GLY A 30 -5.30 15.93 26.14
CA GLY A 30 -5.01 16.85 25.03
C GLY A 30 -3.60 16.67 24.42
N ALA A 31 -2.85 15.64 24.81
CA ALA A 31 -1.47 15.39 24.35
C ALA A 31 -1.37 15.26 22.81
N ARG A 32 -2.42 14.75 22.16
CA ARG A 32 -2.49 14.65 20.70
C ARG A 32 -2.42 16.01 20.01
N TRP A 33 -2.98 17.06 20.62
CA TRP A 33 -2.96 18.41 20.06
C TRP A 33 -1.56 19.02 20.14
N LEU A 34 -0.79 18.67 21.17
CA LEU A 34 0.62 19.04 21.26
C LEU A 34 1.43 18.38 20.14
N VAL A 35 1.29 17.06 19.97
CA VAL A 35 1.95 16.31 18.87
C VAL A 35 1.59 16.91 17.51
N ARG A 36 0.30 17.16 17.28
CA ARG A 36 -0.18 17.79 16.04
C ARG A 36 0.39 19.19 15.83
N SER A 37 0.51 20.00 16.88
CA SER A 37 1.09 21.34 16.81
C SER A 37 2.59 21.32 16.50
N VAL A 38 3.33 20.38 17.07
CA VAL A 38 4.75 20.16 16.76
C VAL A 38 4.93 19.68 15.32
N ALA A 39 4.13 18.70 14.89
CA ALA A 39 4.15 18.18 13.53
C ALA A 39 3.82 19.27 12.49
N ARG A 40 2.82 20.13 12.78
CA ARG A 40 2.46 21.27 11.93
C ARG A 40 3.63 22.26 11.74
N ARG A 41 4.38 22.56 12.81
CA ARG A 41 5.60 23.38 12.68
C ARG A 41 6.67 22.68 11.84
N ALA A 42 6.89 21.39 12.07
CA ALA A 42 7.86 20.59 11.32
C ALA A 42 7.51 20.42 9.83
N ALA A 43 6.21 20.43 9.50
CA ALA A 43 5.69 20.41 8.12
C ALA A 43 5.83 21.76 7.40
N GLY A 44 6.11 22.84 8.13
CA GLY A 44 6.19 24.20 7.57
C GLY A 44 4.85 24.90 7.40
N GLY A 45 3.77 24.42 8.05
CA GLY A 45 2.42 24.97 7.95
C GLY A 45 1.33 23.90 8.12
N PRO A 46 0.10 24.13 7.63
CA PRO A 46 -0.96 23.12 7.63
C PRO A 46 -0.46 21.76 7.13
N ARG A 47 -0.79 20.71 7.88
CA ARG A 47 -0.33 19.34 7.62
C ARG A 47 -1.04 18.75 6.41
N VAL A 48 -0.34 17.88 5.68
CA VAL A 48 -0.90 17.09 4.57
C VAL A 48 -0.72 15.62 4.88
N LEU A 49 -1.79 15.00 5.39
CA LEU A 49 -1.81 13.58 5.71
C LEU A 49 -2.38 12.78 4.54
N ILE A 50 -1.57 11.93 3.92
CA ILE A 50 -2.03 11.05 2.84
C ILE A 50 -2.18 9.65 3.43
N LEU A 51 -3.38 9.09 3.38
CA LEU A 51 -3.66 7.72 3.80
C LEU A 51 -3.59 6.77 2.60
N SER A 52 -2.99 5.59 2.78
CA SER A 52 -3.07 4.50 1.80
C SER A 52 -3.83 3.30 2.35
N TYR A 53 -4.83 2.89 1.58
CA TYR A 53 -5.62 1.67 1.72
C TYR A 53 -5.31 0.75 0.55
N HIS A 54 -5.72 -0.52 0.63
CA HIS A 54 -5.57 -1.45 -0.49
C HIS A 54 -6.92 -2.10 -0.83
N LEU A 55 -7.44 -2.96 0.05
CA LEU A 55 -8.57 -3.83 -0.26
C LEU A 55 -9.75 -3.63 0.73
N PRO A 56 -10.73 -2.79 0.36
CA PRO A 56 -12.00 -2.70 1.06
C PRO A 56 -12.89 -3.94 0.82
N THR A 57 -13.44 -4.53 1.88
CA THR A 57 -14.36 -5.67 1.81
C THR A 57 -15.62 -5.41 2.62
N LEU A 58 -16.74 -6.07 2.29
CA LEU A 58 -17.97 -6.01 3.09
C LEU A 58 -17.74 -6.55 4.50
N GLU A 59 -17.12 -7.73 4.60
CA GLU A 59 -16.81 -8.43 5.85
C GLU A 59 -15.43 -9.09 5.79
N LEU A 60 -14.82 -9.32 6.95
CA LEU A 60 -13.46 -9.87 7.04
C LEU A 60 -13.39 -11.38 7.21
N ALA A 61 -14.49 -12.02 7.62
CA ALA A 61 -14.46 -13.38 8.15
C ALA A 61 -13.88 -14.41 7.17
N GLU A 62 -14.31 -14.36 5.91
CA GLU A 62 -13.79 -15.22 4.85
C GLU A 62 -12.49 -14.67 4.21
N PRO A 63 -12.37 -13.37 3.84
CA PRO A 63 -11.17 -12.85 3.18
C PRO A 63 -9.91 -12.94 4.05
N SER A 64 -10.02 -12.74 5.37
CA SER A 64 -8.87 -12.74 6.30
C SER A 64 -8.12 -14.07 6.36
N ARG A 65 -8.70 -15.15 5.82
CA ARG A 65 -8.08 -16.48 5.79
C ARG A 65 -7.24 -16.75 4.55
N ARG A 66 -7.46 -16.00 3.46
CA ARG A 66 -6.86 -16.27 2.13
C ARG A 66 -6.26 -15.05 1.46
N VAL A 67 -6.49 -13.86 2.00
CA VAL A 67 -5.93 -12.59 1.56
C VAL A 67 -4.99 -12.05 2.63
N LEU A 68 -3.94 -11.34 2.20
CA LEU A 68 -2.99 -10.74 3.12
C LEU A 68 -3.72 -9.80 4.11
N PRO A 69 -3.74 -10.09 5.43
CA PRO A 69 -4.58 -9.35 6.37
C PRO A 69 -4.31 -7.86 6.41
N SER A 70 -3.08 -7.45 6.13
CA SER A 70 -2.66 -6.05 6.14
C SER A 70 -3.15 -5.23 4.96
N LEU A 71 -3.78 -5.85 3.96
CA LEU A 71 -4.45 -5.16 2.85
C LEU A 71 -5.92 -4.88 3.17
N LEU A 72 -6.52 -5.66 4.08
CA LEU A 72 -7.95 -5.68 4.29
C LEU A 72 -8.42 -4.53 5.18
N VAL A 73 -9.57 -3.97 4.81
CA VAL A 73 -10.38 -3.10 5.67
C VAL A 73 -11.86 -3.40 5.44
N SER A 74 -12.61 -3.63 6.51
CA SER A 74 -14.05 -3.81 6.41
C SER A 74 -14.75 -2.50 6.06
N ARG A 75 -15.91 -2.56 5.39
CA ARG A 75 -16.75 -1.40 5.09
C ARG A 75 -17.05 -0.58 6.35
N GLN A 76 -17.34 -1.27 7.45
CA GLN A 76 -17.65 -0.64 8.73
C GLN A 76 -16.44 0.13 9.28
N THR A 77 -15.27 -0.50 9.32
CA THR A 77 -14.04 0.14 9.82
C THR A 77 -13.59 1.27 8.90
N LEU A 78 -13.62 1.07 7.58
CA LEU A 78 -13.33 2.11 6.59
C LEU A 78 -14.20 3.35 6.84
N ARG A 79 -15.52 3.17 6.93
CA ARG A 79 -16.46 4.27 7.21
C ARG A 79 -16.12 5.00 8.50
N ARG A 80 -15.80 4.28 9.58
CA ARG A 80 -15.44 4.88 10.87
C ARG A 80 -14.13 5.66 10.80
N GLN A 81 -13.13 5.13 10.10
CA GLN A 81 -11.84 5.80 9.89
C GLN A 81 -12.00 7.08 9.07
N LEU A 82 -12.77 7.04 7.98
CA LEU A 82 -13.06 8.21 7.14
C LEU A 82 -13.86 9.28 7.89
N GLN A 83 -14.85 8.87 8.69
CA GLN A 83 -15.58 9.80 9.57
C GLN A 83 -14.68 10.45 10.62
N GLN A 84 -13.74 9.71 11.20
CA GLN A 84 -12.78 10.26 12.15
C GLN A 84 -11.83 11.25 11.47
N LEU A 85 -11.37 10.94 10.25
CA LEU A 85 -10.51 11.81 9.46
C LEU A 85 -11.21 13.14 9.12
N ALA A 86 -12.45 13.06 8.59
CA ALA A 86 -13.24 14.21 8.16
C ALA A 86 -13.66 15.14 9.29
N ARG A 87 -13.69 14.67 10.55
CA ARG A 87 -14.00 15.50 11.72
C ARG A 87 -12.90 16.51 12.04
N GLU A 88 -11.67 16.22 11.66
CA GLU A 88 -10.49 16.93 12.17
C GLU A 88 -9.61 17.53 11.09
N ARG A 89 -9.86 17.16 9.83
CA ARG A 89 -9.10 17.57 8.65
C ARG A 89 -10.07 17.75 7.49
N GLU A 90 -9.73 18.68 6.62
CA GLU A 90 -10.41 18.83 5.33
C GLU A 90 -9.91 17.73 4.39
N ILE A 91 -10.81 16.92 3.84
CA ILE A 91 -10.43 15.86 2.90
C ILE A 91 -10.47 16.41 1.48
N VAL A 92 -9.33 16.34 0.80
CA VAL A 92 -9.07 16.99 -0.49
C VAL A 92 -8.55 15.99 -1.51
N THR A 93 -8.61 16.39 -2.79
CA THR A 93 -7.98 15.67 -3.92
C THR A 93 -6.45 15.70 -3.84
N LEU A 94 -5.79 14.82 -4.60
CA LEU A 94 -4.32 14.86 -4.71
C LEU A 94 -3.83 16.15 -5.34
N ASP A 95 -4.56 16.72 -6.31
CA ASP A 95 -4.22 18.01 -6.90
C ASP A 95 -4.24 19.16 -5.89
N GLN A 96 -5.26 19.20 -5.04
CA GLN A 96 -5.37 20.20 -3.98
C GLN A 96 -4.25 20.02 -2.95
N ALA A 97 -3.98 18.78 -2.52
CA ALA A 97 -2.88 18.49 -1.61
C ALA A 97 -1.51 18.85 -2.22
N ARG A 98 -1.31 18.59 -3.53
CA ARG A 98 -0.11 19.00 -4.27
C ARG A 98 0.07 20.51 -4.25
N ALA A 99 -1.00 21.28 -4.47
CA ALA A 99 -0.94 22.75 -4.40
C ALA A 99 -0.50 23.22 -3.00
N VAL A 100 -1.08 22.65 -1.94
CA VAL A 100 -0.70 22.92 -0.54
C VAL A 100 0.77 22.60 -0.27
N LEU A 101 1.28 21.49 -0.80
CA LEU A 101 2.68 21.07 -0.64
C LEU A 101 3.66 21.87 -1.49
N ALA A 102 3.25 22.37 -2.65
CA ALA A 102 4.08 23.18 -3.53
C ALA A 102 4.31 24.60 -3.00
N GLU A 103 3.42 25.09 -2.15
CA GLU A 103 3.61 26.37 -1.47
C GLU A 103 4.86 26.33 -0.57
N PRO A 104 5.64 27.43 -0.53
CA PRO A 104 6.81 27.52 0.35
C PRO A 104 6.40 27.43 1.82
N ALA A 105 7.32 26.98 2.67
CA ALA A 105 7.10 26.93 4.10
C ALA A 105 6.90 28.36 4.65
N ALA A 106 5.68 28.67 5.11
CA ALA A 106 5.35 29.96 5.72
C ALA A 106 5.54 29.95 7.26
N GLY A 107 6.14 28.88 7.81
CA GLY A 107 6.39 28.72 9.24
C GLY A 107 5.11 28.74 10.07
N ALA A 108 5.22 29.18 11.34
CA ALA A 108 4.08 29.22 12.26
C ALA A 108 2.95 30.18 11.86
N ALA A 109 3.19 31.07 10.88
CA ALA A 109 2.21 32.03 10.38
C ALA A 109 1.28 31.46 9.30
N ALA A 110 1.54 30.26 8.80
CA ALA A 110 0.72 29.60 7.79
C ALA A 110 -0.70 29.28 8.33
N ARG A 111 -1.68 30.04 7.85
CA ARG A 111 -3.11 29.89 8.19
C ARG A 111 -3.76 28.80 7.33
N GLY A 112 -4.75 28.11 7.89
CA GLY A 112 -5.53 27.08 7.18
C GLY A 112 -5.72 25.79 7.99
N PRO A 113 -6.76 25.00 7.69
CA PRO A 113 -6.96 23.68 8.29
C PRO A 113 -5.90 22.69 7.80
N ASP A 114 -5.58 21.69 8.62
CA ASP A 114 -4.81 20.56 8.09
C ASP A 114 -5.68 19.77 7.11
N VAL A 115 -5.07 19.26 6.05
CA VAL A 115 -5.76 18.53 4.99
C VAL A 115 -5.38 17.05 5.01
N ALA A 116 -6.26 16.22 4.46
CA ALA A 116 -6.00 14.81 4.25
C ALA A 116 -6.41 14.34 2.85
N VAL A 117 -5.72 13.32 2.36
CA VAL A 117 -6.03 12.64 1.11
C VAL A 117 -6.25 11.16 1.39
N VAL A 118 -7.28 10.58 0.80
CA VAL A 118 -7.57 9.15 0.87
C VAL A 118 -7.12 8.52 -0.42
N THR A 119 -6.21 7.55 -0.36
CA THR A 119 -5.73 6.81 -1.53
C THR A 119 -5.94 5.31 -1.36
N PHE A 120 -6.20 4.62 -2.47
CA PHE A 120 -6.28 3.16 -2.57
C PHE A 120 -5.24 2.68 -3.57
N ASP A 121 -4.52 1.61 -3.25
CA ASP A 121 -3.54 0.99 -4.15
C ASP A 121 -4.11 -0.26 -4.80
N ASP A 122 -3.34 -0.82 -5.74
CA ASP A 122 -3.53 -2.12 -6.40
C ASP A 122 -4.73 -2.26 -7.34
N GLY A 123 -5.73 -1.37 -7.27
CA GLY A 123 -6.87 -1.37 -8.19
C GLY A 123 -7.88 -2.49 -7.93
N TYR A 124 -7.99 -2.96 -6.68
CA TYR A 124 -8.96 -3.99 -6.30
C TYR A 124 -10.41 -3.55 -6.53
N ALA A 125 -11.24 -4.49 -6.96
CA ALA A 125 -12.68 -4.37 -7.17
C ALA A 125 -13.43 -3.77 -5.97
N GLY A 126 -12.98 -4.11 -4.75
CA GLY A 126 -13.55 -3.58 -3.51
C GLY A 126 -13.53 -2.06 -3.40
N VAL A 127 -12.65 -1.37 -4.13
CA VAL A 127 -12.66 0.11 -4.19
C VAL A 127 -13.95 0.60 -4.84
N HIS A 128 -14.37 0.01 -5.96
CA HIS A 128 -15.62 0.33 -6.63
C HIS A 128 -16.85 -0.22 -5.89
N GLU A 129 -16.80 -1.48 -5.45
CA GLU A 129 -17.96 -2.19 -4.89
C GLU A 129 -18.26 -1.77 -3.43
N VAL A 130 -17.23 -1.42 -2.65
CA VAL A 130 -17.34 -1.21 -1.20
C VAL A 130 -16.96 0.21 -0.79
N ALA A 131 -15.82 0.74 -1.27
CA ALA A 131 -15.37 2.07 -0.85
C ALA A 131 -16.16 3.20 -1.52
N LEU A 132 -16.42 3.13 -2.82
CA LEU A 132 -17.12 4.18 -3.57
C LEU A 132 -18.50 4.54 -2.97
N PRO A 133 -19.37 3.59 -2.58
CA PRO A 133 -20.61 3.92 -1.88
C PRO A 133 -20.38 4.69 -0.57
N VAL A 134 -19.36 4.30 0.22
CA VAL A 134 -19.02 5.00 1.48
C VAL A 134 -18.50 6.41 1.21
N LEU A 135 -17.64 6.57 0.21
CA LEU A 135 -17.10 7.87 -0.21
C LEU A 135 -18.21 8.81 -0.69
N ARG A 136 -19.15 8.32 -1.51
CA ARG A 136 -20.32 9.08 -1.97
C ARG A 136 -21.22 9.52 -0.83
N GLU A 137 -21.50 8.61 0.10
CA GLU A 137 -22.35 8.91 1.26
C GLU A 137 -21.72 9.98 2.15
N LEU A 138 -20.40 9.92 2.35
CA LEU A 138 -19.65 10.91 3.13
C LEU A 138 -19.22 12.14 2.32
N ARG A 139 -19.49 12.17 1.01
CA ARG A 139 -19.08 13.21 0.04
C ARG A 139 -17.58 13.51 0.06
N LEU A 140 -16.76 12.46 0.10
CA LEU A 140 -15.31 12.57 0.21
C LEU A 140 -14.63 12.28 -1.12
N PRO A 141 -13.67 13.12 -1.56
CA PRO A 141 -12.79 12.76 -2.66
C PRO A 141 -11.81 11.67 -2.24
N ALA A 142 -11.31 10.92 -3.21
CA ALA A 142 -10.24 9.95 -3.02
C ALA A 142 -9.45 9.77 -4.32
N ALA A 143 -8.38 8.97 -4.26
CA ALA A 143 -7.67 8.50 -5.45
C ALA A 143 -7.46 6.99 -5.41
N VAL A 144 -7.34 6.35 -6.57
CA VAL A 144 -6.94 4.95 -6.71
C VAL A 144 -5.77 4.84 -7.68
N TYR A 145 -4.73 4.08 -7.30
CA TYR A 145 -3.59 3.79 -8.16
C TYR A 145 -3.72 2.37 -8.73
N VAL A 146 -3.62 2.22 -10.05
CA VAL A 146 -3.87 0.95 -10.74
C VAL A 146 -2.66 0.43 -11.52
N PRO A 147 -2.32 -0.87 -11.40
CA PRO A 147 -1.33 -1.52 -12.24
C PRO A 147 -1.98 -1.87 -13.58
N THR A 148 -1.69 -1.07 -14.60
CA THR A 148 -2.49 -1.04 -15.85
C THR A 148 -2.49 -2.34 -16.64
N GLY A 149 -1.46 -3.19 -16.50
CA GLY A 149 -1.39 -4.51 -17.16
C GLY A 149 -2.37 -5.55 -16.63
N TYR A 150 -3.05 -5.25 -15.51
CA TYR A 150 -4.06 -6.11 -14.90
C TYR A 150 -5.50 -5.62 -15.15
N VAL A 151 -5.67 -4.33 -15.41
CA VAL A 151 -7.00 -3.70 -15.54
C VAL A 151 -7.75 -4.29 -16.73
N GLY A 152 -8.97 -4.79 -16.47
CA GLY A 152 -9.81 -5.43 -17.49
C GLY A 152 -9.37 -6.85 -17.89
N THR A 153 -8.42 -7.45 -17.15
CA THR A 153 -7.98 -8.84 -17.37
C THR A 153 -8.49 -9.76 -16.25
N ALA A 154 -8.39 -11.08 -16.45
CA ALA A 154 -8.65 -12.05 -15.39
C ALA A 154 -7.46 -12.24 -14.44
N ARG A 155 -6.34 -11.56 -14.68
CA ARG A 155 -5.09 -11.76 -13.95
C ARG A 155 -5.21 -11.30 -12.48
N ARG A 156 -4.35 -11.84 -11.62
CA ARG A 156 -4.23 -11.52 -10.19
C ARG A 156 -2.81 -11.04 -9.88
N LEU A 157 -2.70 -10.12 -8.92
CA LEU A 157 -1.40 -9.56 -8.56
C LEU A 157 -0.48 -10.64 -8.00
N LEU A 158 0.82 -10.48 -8.26
CA LEU A 158 1.79 -11.51 -7.93
C LEU A 158 1.89 -11.77 -6.42
N HIS A 159 1.73 -10.74 -5.60
CA HIS A 159 1.73 -10.90 -4.14
C HIS A 159 0.51 -11.69 -3.65
N ASP A 160 -0.66 -11.53 -4.28
CA ASP A 160 -1.86 -12.33 -3.95
C ASP A 160 -1.67 -13.80 -4.32
N ARG A 161 -1.14 -14.06 -5.52
CA ARG A 161 -0.79 -15.41 -6.01
C ARG A 161 0.17 -16.13 -5.08
N LEU A 162 1.26 -15.45 -4.70
CA LEU A 162 2.25 -15.99 -3.77
C LEU A 162 1.66 -16.19 -2.38
N PHE A 163 0.92 -15.22 -1.84
CA PHE A 163 0.32 -15.34 -0.50
C PHE A 163 -0.65 -16.52 -0.42
N ALA A 164 -1.54 -16.66 -1.42
CA ALA A 164 -2.50 -17.75 -1.49
C ALA A 164 -1.79 -19.10 -1.57
N SER A 165 -0.75 -19.21 -2.42
CA SER A 165 0.04 -20.43 -2.57
C SER A 165 0.80 -20.81 -1.30
N LEU A 166 1.45 -19.86 -0.63
CA LEU A 166 2.16 -20.08 0.64
C LEU A 166 1.20 -20.48 1.76
N THR A 167 0.03 -19.83 1.83
CA THR A 167 -1.02 -20.16 2.79
C THR A 167 -1.55 -21.57 2.57
N GLU A 168 -1.75 -21.96 1.31
CA GLU A 168 -2.24 -23.29 0.96
C GLU A 168 -1.20 -24.39 1.22
N LEU A 169 0.08 -24.14 0.94
CA LEU A 169 1.18 -25.02 1.35
C LEU A 169 1.15 -25.27 2.85
N GLN A 170 1.09 -24.20 3.66
CA GLN A 170 1.05 -24.31 5.12
C GLN A 170 -0.20 -25.08 5.58
N ARG A 171 -1.37 -24.78 5.00
CA ARG A 171 -2.63 -25.46 5.32
C ARG A 171 -2.59 -26.95 5.02
N ARG A 172 -2.03 -27.35 3.87
CA ARG A 172 -1.85 -28.75 3.48
C ARG A 172 -0.65 -29.42 4.15
N ARG A 173 0.14 -28.67 4.92
CA ARG A 173 1.40 -29.12 5.55
C ARG A 173 2.37 -29.73 4.53
N LEU A 174 2.41 -29.15 3.33
CA LEU A 174 3.33 -29.56 2.28
C LEU A 174 4.65 -28.81 2.43
N LEU A 175 5.76 -29.53 2.36
CA LEU A 175 7.09 -28.93 2.25
C LEU A 175 7.30 -28.43 0.81
N PRO A 176 8.09 -27.36 0.61
CA PRO A 176 8.37 -26.90 -0.74
C PRO A 176 9.18 -27.93 -1.53
N GLU A 177 9.96 -28.82 -0.89
CA GLU A 177 10.69 -29.93 -1.55
C GLU A 177 9.77 -30.87 -2.34
N ALA A 178 8.50 -30.99 -1.94
CA ALA A 178 7.51 -31.75 -2.70
C ALA A 178 7.02 -31.00 -3.96
N ALA A 179 7.31 -29.70 -4.12
CA ALA A 179 6.80 -28.84 -5.19
C ALA A 179 7.60 -28.87 -6.50
N GLY A 180 8.61 -29.72 -6.62
CA GLY A 180 9.37 -29.87 -7.87
C GLY A 180 10.08 -28.59 -8.30
N LEU A 181 10.44 -27.74 -7.34
CA LEU A 181 11.16 -26.51 -7.55
C LEU A 181 12.62 -26.80 -7.88
N ALA A 182 13.24 -25.95 -8.70
CA ALA A 182 14.68 -25.99 -8.88
C ALA A 182 15.39 -25.86 -7.51
N PRO A 183 16.52 -26.56 -7.26
CA PRO A 183 17.20 -26.56 -5.97
C PRO A 183 17.49 -25.17 -5.40
N GLU A 184 17.81 -24.22 -6.29
CA GLU A 184 18.09 -22.83 -5.93
C GLU A 184 16.85 -22.12 -5.38
N LEU A 185 15.68 -22.45 -5.94
CA LEU A 185 14.40 -21.89 -5.53
C LEU A 185 13.87 -22.53 -4.25
N GLN A 186 14.15 -23.82 -4.10
CA GLN A 186 13.88 -24.58 -2.89
C GLN A 186 14.63 -23.99 -1.70
N ALA A 187 15.95 -23.79 -1.84
CA ALA A 187 16.77 -23.20 -0.78
C ALA A 187 16.31 -21.78 -0.37
N LEU A 188 15.84 -20.97 -1.32
CA LEU A 188 15.29 -19.64 -1.05
C LEU A 188 13.97 -19.71 -0.28
N LEU A 189 13.08 -20.62 -0.66
CA LEU A 189 11.85 -20.85 0.09
C LEU A 189 12.15 -21.39 1.47
N ASP A 190 13.04 -22.38 1.63
CA ASP A 190 13.39 -22.96 2.93
C ASP A 190 14.02 -21.93 3.88
N ALA A 191 14.90 -21.08 3.37
CA ALA A 191 15.44 -19.93 4.12
C ALA A 191 14.33 -18.97 4.59
N CYS A 192 13.15 -19.02 3.95
CA CYS A 192 11.96 -18.27 4.32
C CYS A 192 10.88 -19.14 5.01
N ALA A 193 10.95 -20.48 4.97
CA ALA A 193 9.81 -21.39 5.17
C ALA A 193 9.52 -21.80 6.63
N GLY A 194 10.27 -21.31 7.62
CA GLY A 194 9.92 -21.51 9.03
C GLY A 194 8.86 -20.54 9.59
N GLY A 195 8.32 -19.64 8.75
CA GLY A 195 7.53 -18.48 9.19
C GLY A 195 6.09 -18.43 8.66
N VAL A 196 5.35 -17.44 9.14
CA VAL A 196 3.99 -17.10 8.69
C VAL A 196 4.02 -16.64 7.22
N PRO A 197 3.08 -17.05 6.34
CA PRO A 197 3.07 -16.76 4.90
C PRO A 197 3.32 -15.31 4.53
N GLY A 198 2.71 -14.36 5.25
CA GLY A 198 2.92 -12.93 5.01
C GLY A 198 4.37 -12.47 5.24
N ALA A 199 5.03 -12.98 6.28
CA ALA A 199 6.44 -12.67 6.56
C ALA A 199 7.39 -13.34 5.56
N THR A 200 7.02 -14.52 5.06
CA THR A 200 7.74 -15.19 3.96
C THR A 200 7.61 -14.36 2.68
N LEU A 201 6.41 -13.94 2.34
CA LEU A 201 6.14 -13.08 1.18
C LEU A 201 6.94 -11.77 1.23
N ASP A 202 6.91 -11.05 2.35
CA ASP A 202 7.66 -9.81 2.54
C ASP A 202 9.16 -10.01 2.28
N ARG A 203 9.73 -11.12 2.76
CA ARG A 203 11.15 -11.47 2.56
C ARG A 203 11.46 -11.80 1.10
N LEU A 204 10.56 -12.49 0.40
CA LEU A 204 10.73 -12.79 -1.02
C LEU A 204 10.72 -11.50 -1.85
N ILE A 205 9.70 -10.65 -1.66
CA ILE A 205 9.56 -9.36 -2.37
C ILE A 205 10.77 -8.45 -2.12
N ALA A 206 11.26 -8.40 -0.87
CA ALA A 206 12.39 -7.54 -0.52
C ALA A 206 13.74 -7.98 -1.13
N ARG A 207 13.86 -9.23 -1.62
CA ARG A 207 15.16 -9.82 -2.01
C ARG A 207 15.23 -10.25 -3.47
N LEU A 208 14.10 -10.59 -4.09
CA LEU A 208 14.09 -11.24 -5.40
C LEU A 208 13.57 -10.30 -6.49
N PRO A 209 14.14 -10.39 -7.72
CA PRO A 209 13.53 -9.75 -8.87
C PRO A 209 12.17 -10.38 -9.22
N HIS A 210 11.39 -9.62 -9.98
CA HIS A 210 10.01 -9.96 -10.31
C HIS A 210 9.87 -11.26 -11.14
N ASP A 211 10.79 -11.54 -12.06
CA ASP A 211 10.83 -12.79 -12.86
C ASP A 211 10.98 -14.02 -11.95
N ARG A 212 11.84 -13.95 -10.93
CA ARG A 212 12.03 -15.03 -9.97
C ARG A 212 10.81 -15.22 -9.08
N LEU A 213 10.19 -14.14 -8.63
CA LEU A 213 8.92 -14.20 -7.88
C LEU A 213 7.81 -14.85 -8.72
N ARG A 214 7.73 -14.52 -10.00
CA ARG A 214 6.79 -15.13 -10.95
C ARG A 214 7.04 -16.63 -11.12
N ALA A 215 8.29 -17.02 -11.32
CA ALA A 215 8.67 -18.43 -11.41
C ALA A 215 8.34 -19.22 -10.13
N ILE A 216 8.49 -18.62 -8.94
CA ILE A 216 8.04 -19.21 -7.67
C ILE A 216 6.52 -19.42 -7.70
N ALA A 217 5.75 -18.38 -8.00
CA ALA A 217 4.30 -18.44 -8.02
C ALA A 217 3.82 -19.56 -8.95
N GLU A 218 4.28 -19.57 -10.19
CA GLU A 218 3.90 -20.56 -11.21
C GLU A 218 4.23 -22.00 -10.79
N ALA A 219 5.39 -22.21 -10.14
CA ALA A 219 5.79 -23.53 -9.73
C ALA A 219 5.00 -24.03 -8.50
N LEU A 220 4.70 -23.13 -7.54
CA LEU A 220 3.81 -23.45 -6.42
C LEU A 220 2.37 -23.73 -6.89
N GLU A 221 1.85 -22.93 -7.80
CA GLU A 221 0.52 -23.09 -8.37
C GLU A 221 0.37 -24.42 -9.10
N ARG A 222 1.33 -24.78 -9.98
CA ARG A 222 1.38 -26.10 -10.64
C ARG A 222 1.34 -27.25 -9.64
N ARG A 223 2.10 -27.14 -8.54
CA ARG A 223 2.14 -28.17 -7.51
C ARG A 223 0.82 -28.33 -6.76
N LEU A 224 0.19 -27.20 -6.45
CA LEU A 224 -1.03 -27.15 -5.65
C LEU A 224 -2.28 -27.44 -6.48
N GLY A 225 -2.16 -27.41 -7.82
CA GLY A 225 -3.27 -27.47 -8.76
C GLY A 225 -4.12 -26.21 -8.72
N MET A 226 -3.48 -25.06 -8.45
CA MET A 226 -4.15 -23.76 -8.33
C MET A 226 -4.00 -22.96 -9.63
N ARG A 227 -5.02 -22.16 -9.93
CA ARG A 227 -5.01 -21.17 -11.01
C ARG A 227 -5.40 -19.81 -10.45
N GLU A 228 -5.11 -18.75 -11.19
CA GLU A 228 -5.46 -17.39 -10.78
C GLU A 228 -6.97 -17.19 -10.56
N GLN A 229 -7.82 -17.92 -11.30
CA GLN A 229 -9.28 -17.89 -11.08
C GLN A 229 -9.75 -18.54 -9.78
N ASP A 230 -8.91 -19.36 -9.15
CA ASP A 230 -9.23 -20.06 -7.91
C ASP A 230 -8.89 -19.17 -6.67
N LEU A 231 -8.27 -18.01 -6.88
CA LEU A 231 -8.01 -17.02 -5.83
C LEU A 231 -9.30 -16.36 -5.33
N PRO A 232 -9.29 -15.81 -4.10
CA PRO A 232 -10.46 -15.14 -3.53
C PRO A 232 -11.01 -14.05 -4.46
N PRO A 233 -12.33 -13.98 -4.68
CA PRO A 233 -12.95 -13.00 -5.57
C PRO A 233 -12.62 -11.55 -5.19
N GLU A 234 -12.34 -11.29 -3.91
CA GLU A 234 -11.93 -9.98 -3.38
C GLU A 234 -10.62 -9.47 -3.98
N THR A 235 -9.75 -10.37 -4.47
CA THR A 235 -8.47 -10.02 -5.11
C THR A 235 -8.62 -9.67 -6.60
N ARG A 236 -9.86 -9.64 -7.12
CA ARG A 236 -10.14 -9.21 -8.49
C ARG A 236 -9.71 -7.75 -8.69
N ILE A 237 -9.05 -7.49 -9.82
CA ILE A 237 -8.71 -6.13 -10.26
C ILE A 237 -9.87 -5.55 -11.08
N MET A 238 -10.10 -4.25 -10.92
CA MET A 238 -11.15 -3.54 -11.63
C MET A 238 -10.96 -3.58 -13.16
N GLY A 239 -12.07 -3.52 -13.88
CA GLY A 239 -12.11 -3.22 -15.30
C GLY A 239 -12.11 -1.72 -15.59
N TRP A 240 -11.90 -1.35 -16.86
CA TRP A 240 -11.88 0.06 -17.29
C TRP A 240 -13.21 0.78 -17.04
N ASP A 241 -14.36 0.10 -17.19
CA ASP A 241 -15.67 0.71 -16.94
C ASP A 241 -15.89 1.03 -15.45
N GLU A 242 -15.38 0.19 -14.55
CA GLU A 242 -15.43 0.45 -13.10
C GLU A 242 -14.53 1.63 -12.72
N LEU A 243 -13.37 1.78 -13.37
CA LEU A 243 -12.51 2.96 -13.19
C LEU A 243 -13.18 4.25 -13.68
N ARG A 244 -13.90 4.22 -14.81
CA ARG A 244 -14.70 5.37 -15.27
C ARG A 244 -15.84 5.69 -14.29
N ALA A 245 -16.47 4.67 -13.70
CA ALA A 245 -17.50 4.87 -12.68
C ALA A 245 -16.94 5.49 -11.39
N LEU A 246 -15.67 5.19 -11.04
CA LEU A 246 -14.93 5.85 -9.98
C LEU A 246 -14.67 7.34 -10.29
N GLU A 247 -14.18 7.66 -11.49
CA GLU A 247 -13.97 9.07 -11.91
C GLU A 247 -15.28 9.87 -11.89
N ALA A 248 -16.37 9.30 -12.41
CA ALA A 248 -17.69 9.91 -12.34
C ALA A 248 -18.21 10.09 -10.89
N GLY A 249 -17.67 9.30 -9.95
CA GLY A 249 -17.93 9.41 -8.52
C GLY A 249 -17.02 10.36 -7.75
N GLY A 250 -16.10 11.06 -8.43
CA GLY A 250 -15.15 11.99 -7.79
C GLY A 250 -13.90 11.32 -7.23
N VAL A 251 -13.56 10.11 -7.70
CA VAL A 251 -12.32 9.41 -7.35
C VAL A 251 -11.31 9.56 -8.49
N GLU A 252 -10.15 10.13 -8.20
CA GLU A 252 -9.06 10.28 -9.17
C GLU A 252 -8.42 8.92 -9.46
N VAL A 253 -8.04 8.67 -10.71
CA VAL A 253 -7.29 7.44 -11.09
C VAL A 253 -5.84 7.80 -11.37
N GLY A 254 -4.90 7.01 -10.84
CA GLY A 254 -3.46 7.18 -11.00
C GLY A 254 -2.77 5.86 -11.38
N GLY A 255 -1.48 5.95 -11.69
CA GLY A 255 -0.66 4.82 -12.12
C GLY A 255 0.03 4.08 -10.98
N HIS A 256 0.14 2.76 -11.13
CA HIS A 256 0.87 1.87 -10.22
C HIS A 256 1.77 0.89 -10.99
N SER A 257 2.50 1.40 -11.99
CA SER A 257 3.25 0.66 -13.03
C SER A 257 2.36 -0.18 -13.97
N VAL A 258 2.94 -0.99 -14.87
CA VAL A 258 2.17 -1.92 -15.73
C VAL A 258 1.98 -3.23 -14.98
N GLU A 259 3.08 -3.89 -14.61
CA GLU A 259 3.11 -5.24 -14.06
C GLU A 259 3.26 -5.27 -12.52
N HIS A 260 3.04 -4.13 -11.85
CA HIS A 260 3.19 -4.01 -10.39
C HIS A 260 4.58 -4.41 -9.89
N VAL A 261 5.62 -4.15 -10.68
CA VAL A 261 6.99 -4.52 -10.31
C VAL A 261 7.56 -3.54 -9.28
N ALA A 262 8.30 -4.05 -8.29
CA ALA A 262 9.15 -3.20 -7.47
C ALA A 262 10.24 -2.58 -8.36
N LEU A 263 10.04 -1.32 -8.77
CA LEU A 263 10.82 -0.67 -9.83
C LEU A 263 12.33 -0.61 -9.55
N VAL A 264 12.73 -0.56 -8.27
CA VAL A 264 14.14 -0.59 -7.85
C VAL A 264 14.81 -1.96 -8.02
N ASN A 265 14.03 -3.03 -8.19
CA ASN A 265 14.52 -4.41 -8.29
C ASN A 265 14.74 -4.88 -9.74
N VAL A 266 14.41 -4.06 -10.73
CA VAL A 266 14.58 -4.33 -12.16
C VAL A 266 15.56 -3.34 -12.81
N PRO A 267 16.16 -3.64 -13.97
CA PRO A 267 17.01 -2.70 -14.69
C PRO A 267 16.28 -1.38 -14.99
N LEU A 268 17.00 -0.25 -14.98
CA LEU A 268 16.40 1.08 -15.15
C LEU A 268 15.63 1.23 -16.48
N ALA A 269 16.12 0.61 -17.55
CA ALA A 269 15.43 0.57 -18.84
C ALA A 269 14.05 -0.10 -18.74
N GLN A 270 13.96 -1.22 -18.02
CA GLN A 270 12.69 -1.90 -17.75
C GLN A 270 11.79 -1.05 -16.85
N ALA A 271 12.33 -0.44 -15.78
CA ALA A 271 11.56 0.45 -14.92
C ALA A 271 10.96 1.64 -15.69
N ARG A 272 11.72 2.23 -16.62
CA ARG A 272 11.23 3.29 -17.52
C ARG A 272 10.10 2.80 -18.43
N ALA A 273 10.21 1.59 -18.97
CA ALA A 273 9.16 0.99 -19.79
C ALA A 273 7.87 0.75 -18.97
N GLU A 274 8.00 0.23 -17.74
CA GLU A 274 6.89 0.04 -16.80
C GLU A 274 6.18 1.34 -16.44
N ILE A 275 6.92 2.42 -16.22
CA ILE A 275 6.35 3.73 -15.88
C ILE A 275 5.68 4.35 -17.12
N ARG A 276 6.36 4.33 -18.27
CA ARG A 276 5.86 4.93 -19.52
C ARG A 276 4.61 4.21 -20.02
N GLY A 277 4.65 2.88 -20.11
CA GLY A 277 3.50 2.08 -20.55
C GLY A 277 2.29 2.28 -19.63
N CYS A 278 2.52 2.42 -18.32
CA CYS A 278 1.45 2.77 -17.37
C CYS A 278 0.82 4.13 -17.71
N ARG A 279 1.63 5.16 -17.98
CA ARG A 279 1.14 6.48 -18.37
C ARG A 279 0.35 6.45 -19.68
N GLU A 280 0.86 5.72 -20.67
CA GLU A 280 0.24 5.57 -22.00
C GLU A 280 -1.12 4.87 -21.90
N HIS A 281 -1.21 3.74 -21.18
CA HIS A 281 -2.48 3.04 -20.97
C HIS A 281 -3.53 3.93 -20.29
N LEU A 282 -3.12 4.70 -19.28
CA LEU A 282 -4.01 5.64 -18.59
C LEU A 282 -4.48 6.76 -19.52
N ALA A 283 -3.56 7.37 -20.28
CA ALA A 283 -3.87 8.42 -21.24
C ALA A 283 -4.86 7.93 -22.31
N GLU A 284 -4.63 6.73 -22.86
CA GLU A 284 -5.49 6.15 -23.90
C GLU A 284 -6.91 5.87 -23.40
N ARG A 285 -7.06 5.43 -22.14
CA ARG A 285 -8.34 4.91 -21.62
C ARG A 285 -9.14 5.91 -20.79
N LEU A 286 -8.46 6.84 -20.11
CA LEU A 286 -9.02 7.81 -19.16
C LEU A 286 -8.62 9.27 -19.46
N GLY A 287 -7.68 9.48 -20.40
CA GLY A 287 -7.21 10.81 -20.79
C GLY A 287 -6.14 11.38 -19.84
N GLU A 288 -5.90 12.69 -19.96
CA GLU A 288 -4.79 13.39 -19.30
C GLU A 288 -4.97 13.62 -17.79
N ARG A 289 -6.13 13.29 -17.23
CA ARG A 289 -6.42 13.50 -15.81
C ARG A 289 -5.64 12.56 -14.90
N ALA A 290 -5.32 11.35 -15.38
CA ALA A 290 -4.64 10.32 -14.63
C ALA A 290 -3.13 10.57 -14.52
N ARG A 291 -2.75 11.56 -13.69
CA ARG A 291 -1.38 12.11 -13.61
C ARG A 291 -0.70 11.92 -12.26
N HIS A 292 -1.25 11.11 -11.37
CA HIS A 292 -0.59 10.78 -10.11
C HIS A 292 -0.06 9.34 -10.16
N PHE A 293 1.07 9.08 -9.50
CA PHE A 293 1.69 7.77 -9.44
C PHE A 293 1.82 7.27 -8.00
N ALA A 294 1.82 5.96 -7.79
CA ALA A 294 2.30 5.35 -6.55
C ALA A 294 3.34 4.30 -6.88
N TYR A 295 4.43 4.26 -6.11
CA TYR A 295 5.46 3.23 -6.31
C TYR A 295 4.98 1.89 -5.75
N PRO A 296 5.02 0.78 -6.52
CA PRO A 296 4.78 -0.55 -5.97
C PRO A 296 5.68 -0.81 -4.76
N ASN A 297 5.09 -1.34 -3.68
CA ASN A 297 5.70 -1.52 -2.35
C ASN A 297 6.20 -0.22 -1.67
N GLY A 298 6.02 0.95 -2.27
CA GLY A 298 6.57 2.23 -1.84
C GLY A 298 8.08 2.37 -2.05
N TYR A 299 8.71 1.48 -2.82
CA TYR A 299 10.15 1.51 -3.06
C TYR A 299 10.51 2.44 -4.21
N HIS A 300 11.48 3.31 -3.97
CA HIS A 300 11.92 4.30 -4.95
C HIS A 300 13.43 4.57 -4.81
N SER A 301 13.98 5.25 -5.81
CA SER A 301 15.34 5.77 -5.84
C SER A 301 15.35 7.12 -6.55
N PRO A 302 16.41 7.94 -6.46
CA PRO A 302 16.53 9.16 -7.26
C PRO A 302 16.30 8.94 -8.77
N LYS A 303 16.83 7.85 -9.35
CA LYS A 303 16.65 7.55 -10.79
C LYS A 303 15.21 7.16 -11.14
N ILE A 304 14.56 6.38 -10.28
CA ILE A 304 13.16 5.99 -10.47
C ILE A 304 12.23 7.21 -10.34
N ARG A 305 12.48 8.10 -9.38
CA ARG A 305 11.73 9.37 -9.24
C ARG A 305 11.86 10.24 -10.48
N ALA A 306 13.08 10.38 -11.02
CA ALA A 306 13.32 11.09 -12.26
C ALA A 306 12.55 10.45 -13.43
N ALA A 307 12.55 9.12 -13.55
CA ALA A 307 11.81 8.41 -14.60
C ALA A 307 10.28 8.64 -14.51
N VAL A 308 9.71 8.73 -13.31
CA VAL A 308 8.28 9.06 -13.11
C VAL A 308 7.98 10.51 -13.53
N ALA A 309 8.85 11.46 -13.20
CA ALA A 309 8.72 12.84 -13.64
C ALA A 309 8.86 12.98 -15.17
N GLU A 310 9.88 12.33 -15.77
CA GLU A 310 10.13 12.28 -17.21
C GLU A 310 8.94 11.69 -18.00
N ALA A 311 8.22 10.74 -17.40
CA ALA A 311 7.01 10.16 -18.00
C ALA A 311 5.78 11.08 -17.93
N GLY A 312 5.86 12.24 -17.27
CA GLY A 312 4.78 13.23 -17.23
C GLY A 312 3.74 13.00 -16.13
N PHE A 313 4.09 12.28 -15.06
CA PHE A 313 3.30 12.30 -13.83
C PHE A 313 3.57 13.59 -13.03
N ALA A 314 2.56 14.08 -12.32
CA ALA A 314 2.61 15.32 -11.52
C ALA A 314 3.06 15.09 -10.08
N THR A 315 2.83 13.89 -9.53
CA THR A 315 3.29 13.48 -8.20
C THR A 315 3.53 11.98 -8.16
N ALA A 316 4.27 11.52 -7.14
CA ALA A 316 4.42 10.10 -6.85
C ALA A 316 4.44 9.81 -5.35
N ALA A 317 3.67 8.80 -4.93
CA ALA A 317 3.49 8.44 -3.53
C ALA A 317 4.24 7.17 -3.11
N THR A 318 4.80 7.19 -1.90
CA THR A 318 5.52 6.10 -1.24
C THR A 318 4.67 5.48 -0.13
N THR A 319 5.22 4.58 0.69
CA THR A 319 4.55 3.99 1.87
C THR A 319 5.23 4.41 3.19
N GLU A 320 6.01 5.48 3.14
CA GLU A 320 6.75 6.00 4.29
C GLU A 320 5.82 6.78 5.21
N ASP A 321 5.63 6.28 6.42
CA ASP A 321 4.78 6.91 7.44
C ASP A 321 5.51 8.03 8.19
N VAL A 322 5.77 9.12 7.47
CA VAL A 322 6.40 10.34 7.99
C VAL A 322 5.67 11.57 7.47
N GLU A 323 5.86 12.71 8.12
CA GLU A 323 5.16 13.95 7.75
C GLU A 323 5.60 14.47 6.37
N ASN A 324 4.62 14.86 5.54
CA ASN A 324 4.90 15.60 4.31
C ASN A 324 5.27 17.05 4.64
N ARG A 325 6.35 17.55 4.04
CA ARG A 325 6.81 18.93 4.22
C ARG A 325 6.41 19.79 3.03
N ARG A 326 6.04 21.03 3.31
CA ARG A 326 5.89 22.09 2.29
C ARG A 326 7.23 22.37 1.61
N GLY A 327 7.19 22.56 0.29
CA GLY A 327 8.37 22.60 -0.56
C GLY A 327 9.12 21.25 -0.65
N GLY A 328 8.53 20.16 -0.17
CA GLY A 328 9.09 18.82 -0.25
C GLY A 328 9.05 18.24 -1.66
N ASP A 329 9.67 17.07 -1.83
CA ASP A 329 9.70 16.37 -3.10
C ASP A 329 8.33 15.76 -3.43
N LEU A 330 7.66 16.31 -4.45
CA LEU A 330 6.36 15.85 -4.94
C LEU A 330 6.39 14.45 -5.57
N PHE A 331 7.58 13.92 -5.88
CA PHE A 331 7.80 12.56 -6.36
C PHE A 331 8.19 11.58 -5.25
N ALA A 332 8.08 12.00 -3.99
CA ALA A 332 8.27 11.14 -2.81
C ALA A 332 7.24 11.46 -1.72
N LEU A 333 5.97 11.63 -2.10
CA LEU A 333 4.87 11.90 -1.17
C LEU A 333 4.73 10.77 -0.15
N LYS A 334 4.71 11.13 1.13
CA LYS A 334 4.72 10.23 2.28
C LYS A 334 3.30 9.82 2.61
N ARG A 335 3.08 8.53 2.89
CA ARG A 335 1.75 7.98 3.16
C ARG A 335 1.74 7.12 4.41
N LYS A 336 0.68 7.28 5.19
CA LYS A 336 0.36 6.41 6.31
C LYS A 336 -0.52 5.26 5.82
N THR A 337 0.01 4.05 5.83
CA THR A 337 -0.77 2.86 5.45
C THR A 337 -1.74 2.48 6.56
N ILE A 338 -3.02 2.48 6.23
CA ILE A 338 -4.12 2.15 7.14
C ILE A 338 -4.82 0.89 6.65
N TRP A 339 -5.11 0.00 7.59
CA TRP A 339 -5.86 -1.23 7.37
C TRP A 339 -6.74 -1.50 8.59
N GLU A 340 -7.47 -2.62 8.59
CA GLU A 340 -8.43 -2.95 9.65
C GLU A 340 -7.86 -2.74 11.06
N ASN A 341 -6.68 -3.31 11.31
CA ASN A 341 -6.07 -3.33 12.63
C ASN A 341 -5.40 -2.01 13.05
N SER A 342 -5.22 -1.05 12.13
CA SER A 342 -4.60 0.24 12.43
C SER A 342 -5.38 1.07 13.46
N THR A 343 -6.67 0.78 13.64
CA THR A 343 -7.57 1.56 14.52
C THR A 343 -8.39 0.72 15.48
N LEU A 344 -8.05 -0.57 15.64
CA LEU A 344 -8.73 -1.42 16.61
C LEU A 344 -8.24 -1.13 18.04
N GLY A 345 -9.19 -1.10 18.97
CA GLY A 345 -8.92 -1.32 20.38
C GLY A 345 -8.81 -2.81 20.67
N ALA A 346 -9.39 -3.26 21.79
CA ALA A 346 -9.33 -4.68 22.18
C ALA A 346 -9.87 -5.63 21.09
N THR A 347 -11.10 -5.38 20.61
CA THR A 347 -11.79 -6.25 19.63
C THR A 347 -12.58 -5.50 18.57
N ARG A 348 -12.71 -4.18 18.70
CA ARG A 348 -13.52 -3.33 17.82
C ARG A 348 -12.83 -1.99 17.58
N TYR A 349 -13.33 -1.24 16.60
CA TYR A 349 -12.89 0.12 16.31
C TYR A 349 -12.80 0.97 17.60
N SER A 350 -11.68 1.69 17.75
CA SER A 350 -11.46 2.64 18.84
C SER A 350 -11.17 4.02 18.29
N ALA A 351 -12.05 4.98 18.56
CA ALA A 351 -11.87 6.37 18.12
C ALA A 351 -10.60 7.00 18.71
N ALA A 352 -10.24 6.65 19.95
CA ALA A 352 -9.02 7.16 20.57
C ALA A 352 -7.75 6.62 19.90
N VAL A 353 -7.72 5.32 19.58
CA VAL A 353 -6.60 4.72 18.84
C VAL A 353 -6.51 5.32 17.44
N ALA A 354 -7.64 5.51 16.77
CA ALA A 354 -7.70 6.16 15.46
C ALA A 354 -7.16 7.59 15.51
N ALA A 355 -7.62 8.42 16.46
CA ALA A 355 -7.15 9.80 16.62
C ALA A 355 -5.64 9.86 16.90
N CYS A 356 -5.15 9.07 17.86
CA CYS A 356 -3.72 9.02 18.17
C CYS A 356 -2.87 8.56 16.98
N ASN A 357 -3.31 7.55 16.23
CA ASN A 357 -2.61 7.07 15.05
C ASN A 357 -2.57 8.13 13.93
N LEU A 358 -3.72 8.73 13.61
CA LEU A 358 -3.83 9.75 12.56
C LEU A 358 -3.08 11.05 12.90
N ASP A 359 -2.95 11.38 14.20
CA ASP A 359 -2.21 12.56 14.65
C ASP A 359 -0.68 12.34 14.70
N GLY A 360 -0.20 11.09 14.64
CA GLY A 360 1.23 10.76 14.71
C GLY A 360 1.74 10.50 16.14
N VAL A 361 0.85 10.22 17.08
CA VAL A 361 1.20 10.10 18.52
C VAL A 361 2.04 8.85 18.79
N PHE A 362 1.75 7.74 18.12
CA PHE A 362 2.48 6.49 18.35
C PHE A 362 3.90 6.53 17.78
N GLU A 363 4.12 7.27 16.70
CA GLU A 363 5.42 7.58 16.12
C GLU A 363 6.22 8.49 17.06
N ALA A 364 5.59 9.53 17.60
CA ALA A 364 6.21 10.44 18.57
C ALA A 364 6.64 9.70 19.86
N LEU A 365 5.90 8.67 20.27
CA LEU A 365 6.25 7.81 21.40
C LEU A 365 7.25 6.69 21.04
N GLY A 366 7.65 6.57 19.77
CA GLY A 366 8.55 5.52 19.28
C GLY A 366 7.94 4.13 19.23
N TRP A 367 6.63 4.00 19.38
CA TRP A 367 5.88 2.73 19.31
C TRP A 367 5.72 2.24 17.87
N GLN A 368 5.77 3.16 16.91
CA GLN A 368 5.82 2.87 15.48
C GLN A 368 7.06 3.52 14.90
N ARG A 369 7.83 2.75 14.11
CA ARG A 369 8.99 3.26 13.38
C ARG A 369 8.68 3.27 11.90
N PRO A 370 8.91 4.39 11.19
CA PRO A 370 8.71 4.45 9.76
C PRO A 370 9.68 3.50 9.05
N VAL A 371 9.16 2.80 8.06
CA VAL A 371 9.99 2.04 7.12
C VAL A 371 10.33 2.97 5.97
N THR A 372 11.61 3.23 5.73
CA THR A 372 12.04 4.07 4.60
C THR A 372 11.71 3.37 3.29
N GLY A 373 11.32 4.15 2.28
CA GLY A 373 11.01 3.66 0.93
C GLY A 373 12.22 3.70 0.01
N GLU A 374 13.17 4.60 0.26
CA GLU A 374 14.34 4.77 -0.60
C GLU A 374 15.24 3.53 -0.55
N ARG A 375 15.61 3.04 -1.73
CA ARG A 375 16.47 1.87 -1.95
C ARG A 375 17.54 2.21 -2.99
N PRO A 376 18.73 1.60 -2.92
CA PRO A 376 19.69 1.71 -4.00
C PRO A 376 19.10 1.10 -5.28
N ASP A 377 19.44 1.70 -6.43
CA ASP A 377 19.15 1.06 -7.72
C ASP A 377 19.88 -0.27 -7.82
N ARG A 378 19.22 -1.29 -8.37
CA ARG A 378 19.92 -2.51 -8.76
C ARG A 378 20.93 -2.16 -9.87
N PRO A 379 22.18 -2.64 -9.80
CA PRO A 379 23.14 -2.44 -10.88
C PRO A 379 22.61 -3.07 -12.18
N GLU A 380 22.86 -2.41 -13.32
CA GLU A 380 22.38 -2.83 -14.65
C GLU A 380 22.88 -4.23 -15.03
N GLU A 381 23.99 -4.68 -14.44
CA GLU A 381 24.45 -6.07 -14.48
C GLU A 381 25.06 -6.44 -13.12
N GLY A 382 24.38 -7.29 -12.36
CA GLY A 382 24.95 -7.93 -11.18
C GLY A 382 25.46 -9.35 -11.50
N PRO A 383 26.46 -9.88 -10.77
CA PRO A 383 27.00 -11.23 -10.98
C PRO A 383 25.96 -12.36 -10.95
N VAL A 384 24.77 -12.11 -10.39
CA VAL A 384 23.63 -13.04 -10.38
C VAL A 384 23.01 -13.23 -11.78
N ALA A 385 23.04 -12.20 -12.65
CA ALA A 385 22.61 -12.33 -14.04
C ALA A 385 23.58 -13.21 -14.84
N ARG A 386 24.89 -13.05 -14.61
CA ARG A 386 25.95 -13.87 -15.23
C ARG A 386 25.93 -15.33 -14.77
N ALA A 387 25.46 -15.61 -13.55
CA ALA A 387 25.26 -16.97 -13.06
C ALA A 387 24.04 -17.64 -13.72
N ALA A 388 22.99 -16.88 -14.04
CA ALA A 388 21.80 -17.39 -14.73
C ALA A 388 22.07 -17.71 -16.21
N GLU A 389 22.88 -16.92 -16.91
CA GLU A 389 23.29 -17.22 -18.30
C GLU A 389 24.22 -18.44 -18.40
N ARG A 390 25.11 -18.65 -17.42
CA ARG A 390 25.99 -19.84 -17.37
C ARG A 390 25.29 -21.15 -16.99
N ALA A 391 24.07 -21.08 -16.47
CA ALA A 391 23.25 -22.25 -16.16
C ALA A 391 22.24 -22.59 -17.27
N ALA A 392 22.11 -21.72 -18.27
CA ALA A 392 21.16 -21.84 -19.38
C ALA A 392 21.83 -22.10 -20.74
N GLY A 393 23.16 -22.12 -20.80
CA GLY A 393 23.96 -22.65 -21.91
C GLY A 393 24.80 -23.82 -21.42
#